data_AF-A0A433NQP4-F1
#
_entry.id   AF-A0A433NQP4-F1
#
_cell.length_a   1.000
_cell.length_b   1.000
_cell.length_c   1.000
_cell.angle_alpha   90.00
_cell.angle_beta   90.00
_cell.angle_gamma   90.00
#
_symmetry.space_group_name_H-M   'P 1'
#
loop_
_entity.id
_entity.type
_entity.pdbx_description
1 polymer ?
#
loop_
_entity_poly.entity_id
_entity_poly.type
_entity_poly.pdbx_seq_one_letter_code
_entity_poly.pdbx_strand_id
1 'polypeptide(L)' 'MTELLEQAISRLKTLPPTEQDAIAAIILEELEDEVRWDAAFAKSKDVLANLAGEAIAEYRVGKTQELDPETL' A
#
# COMPACT_ATOMS: atom_id res chain seq x y z
N MET A 1 0.53 -20.67 -15.16
CA MET A 1 0.16 -19.27 -14.88
C MET A 1 -1.30 -19.27 -14.43
N THR A 2 -1.78 -18.31 -13.64
CA THR A 2 -3.22 -18.30 -13.32
C THR A 2 -4.02 -17.90 -14.55
N GLU A 3 -5.26 -18.37 -14.69
CA GLU A 3 -6.10 -18.03 -15.84
C GLU A 3 -6.25 -16.51 -16.02
N LEU A 4 -6.34 -15.77 -14.91
CA LEU A 4 -6.43 -14.31 -14.93
C LEU A 4 -5.16 -13.65 -15.49
N LEU A 5 -3.98 -14.12 -15.07
CA LEU A 5 -2.71 -13.57 -15.56
C LEU A 5 -2.49 -13.92 -17.04
N GLU A 6 -2.90 -15.11 -17.48
CA GLU A 6 -2.88 -15.48 -18.90
C GLU A 6 -3.77 -14.58 -19.76
N GLN A 7 -4.98 -14.27 -19.28
CA GLN A 7 -5.88 -13.35 -19.97
C GLN A 7 -5.31 -11.93 -20.05
N ALA A 8 -4.72 -11.43 -18.95
CA ALA A 8 -4.11 -10.10 -18.91
C ALA A 8 -2.96 -9.98 -19.92
N ILE A 9 -2.02 -10.93 -19.92
CA ILE A 9 -0.89 -10.96 -20.86
C ILE A 9 -1.38 -11.12 -22.30
N SER A 10 -2.41 -11.93 -22.54
CA SER A 10 -2.97 -12.12 -23.89
C SER A 10 -3.54 -10.82 -24.44
N ARG A 11 -4.22 -10.01 -23.62
CA ARG A 11 -4.70 -8.67 -24.03
C ARG A 11 -3.53 -7.72 -24.24
N LEU A 12 -2.55 -7.71 -23.34
CA LEU A 12 -1.38 -6.83 -23.43
C LEU A 12 -0.63 -7.02 -24.75
N LYS A 13 -0.43 -8.27 -25.18
CA LYS A 13 0.22 -8.62 -26.46
C LYS A 13 -0.46 -8.04 -27.71
N THR A 14 -1.73 -7.66 -27.62
CA THR A 14 -2.47 -7.06 -28.76
C THR A 14 -2.24 -5.55 -28.91
N LEU A 15 -1.63 -4.90 -27.91
CA LEU A 15 -1.40 -3.46 -27.91
C LEU A 15 -0.12 -3.08 -28.69
N PRO A 16 0.04 -1.80 -29.10
CA PRO A 16 1.29 -1.30 -29.65
C PRO A 16 2.47 -1.45 -28.66
N PRO A 17 3.71 -1.64 -29.13
CA PRO A 17 4.87 -1.85 -28.25
C PRO A 17 5.04 -0.77 -27.17
N THR A 18 4.79 0.49 -27.51
CA THR A 18 4.87 1.60 -26.55
C THR A 18 3.88 1.48 -25.40
N GLU A 19 2.68 0.97 -25.67
CA GLU A 19 1.66 0.73 -24.63
C GLU A 19 1.98 -0.52 -23.82
N GLN A 20 2.51 -1.57 -24.45
CA GLN A 20 3.00 -2.76 -23.75
C GLN A 20 4.08 -2.39 -22.73
N ASP A 21 5.08 -1.61 -23.15
CA ASP A 21 6.19 -1.19 -22.29
C ASP A 21 5.72 -0.28 -21.15
N ALA A 22 4.81 0.67 -21.44
CA ALA A 22 4.26 1.55 -20.42
C ALA A 22 3.49 0.79 -19.33
N ILE A 23 2.64 -0.17 -19.73
CA ILE A 23 1.89 -0.99 -18.78
C ILE A 23 2.81 -1.95 -18.04
N ALA A 24 3.81 -2.53 -18.72
CA ALA A 24 4.79 -3.41 -18.09
C ALA A 24 5.60 -2.66 -17.01
N ALA A 25 6.00 -1.42 -17.27
CA ALA A 25 6.69 -0.59 -16.29
C ALA A 25 5.84 -0.38 -15.02
N ILE A 26 4.56 -0.03 -15.17
CA ILE A 26 3.63 0.13 -14.04
C ILE A 26 3.53 -1.17 -13.25
N ILE A 27 3.32 -2.31 -13.91
CA ILE A 27 3.20 -3.61 -13.22
C ILE A 27 4.47 -3.92 -12.42
N LEU A 28 5.65 -3.67 -12.99
CA LEU A 28 6.92 -3.93 -12.32
C LEU A 28 7.14 -3.02 -11.11
N GLU A 29 6.81 -1.74 -11.24
CA GLU A 29 6.88 -0.76 -10.15
C GLU A 29 5.97 -1.16 -8.98
N GLU A 30 4.69 -1.47 -9.26
CA GLU A 30 3.74 -1.90 -8.24
C GLU A 30 4.18 -3.18 -7.50
N LEU A 31 4.78 -4.13 -8.23
CA LEU A 31 5.33 -5.36 -7.62
C LEU A 31 6.53 -5.07 -6.71
N GLU A 32 7.39 -4.13 -7.08
CA GLU A 32 8.52 -3.72 -6.24
C GLU A 32 8.04 -2.96 -5.00
N ASP A 33 7.06 -2.06 -5.17
CA ASP A 33 6.47 -1.30 -4.07
C ASP A 33 5.73 -2.21 -3.08
N GLU A 34 5.00 -3.23 -3.54
CA GLU A 34 4.37 -4.23 -2.66
C GLU A 34 5.42 -4.98 -1.83
N VAL A 35 6.52 -5.42 -2.45
CA VAL A 35 7.62 -6.11 -1.73
C VAL A 35 8.25 -5.19 -0.68
N ARG A 36 8.46 -3.91 -1.02
CA ARG A 36 9.01 -2.92 -0.10
C ARG A 36 8.05 -2.63 1.04
N TRP A 37 6.75 -2.52 0.75
CA TRP A 37 5.71 -2.29 1.73
C TRP A 37 5.62 -3.46 2.71
N ASP A 38 5.55 -4.70 2.22
CA ASP A 38 5.54 -5.91 3.04
C ASP A 38 6.74 -5.96 3.98
N ALA A 39 7.94 -5.68 3.46
CA ALA A 39 9.16 -5.67 4.25
C ALA A 39 9.17 -4.56 5.32
N ALA A 40 8.65 -3.38 5.01
CA ALA A 40 8.54 -2.27 5.96
C ALA A 40 7.50 -2.56 7.03
N PHE A 41 6.32 -3.06 6.63
CA PHE A 41 5.21 -3.38 7.50
C PHE A 41 5.54 -4.54 8.45
N ALA A 42 6.23 -5.58 7.97
CA ALA A 42 6.67 -6.68 8.82
C ALA A 42 7.56 -6.21 10.00
N LYS A 43 8.30 -5.11 9.81
CA LYS A 43 9.22 -4.52 10.81
C LYS A 43 8.57 -3.43 11.66
N SER A 44 7.35 -3.00 11.35
CA SER A 44 6.74 -1.83 12.01
C SER A 44 6.00 -2.17 13.31
N LYS A 45 5.78 -3.45 13.63
CA LYS A 45 4.94 -3.90 14.75
C LYS A 45 5.25 -3.22 16.08
N ASP A 46 6.52 -3.17 16.48
CA ASP A 46 6.92 -2.58 17.76
C ASP A 46 6.71 -1.06 17.78
N VAL A 47 7.03 -0.38 16.67
CA VAL A 47 6.82 1.06 16.52
C VAL A 47 5.33 1.40 16.57
N LEU A 48 4.50 0.65 15.85
CA LEU A 48 3.04 0.81 15.86
C LEU A 48 2.45 0.51 17.24
N ALA A 49 2.95 -0.50 17.95
CA ALA A 49 2.51 -0.80 19.31
C ALA A 49 2.86 0.33 20.28
N ASN A 50 4.05 0.94 20.15
CA ASN A 50 4.45 2.09 20.94
C ASN A 50 3.55 3.31 20.65
N LEU A 51 3.32 3.64 19.38
CA LEU A 51 2.42 4.74 18.99
C LEU A 51 0.99 4.53 19.52
N ALA A 52 0.48 3.30 19.46
CA ALA A 52 -0.82 2.96 20.03
C ALA A 52 -0.83 3.13 21.57
N GLY A 53 0.23 2.70 22.25
CA GLY A 53 0.39 2.88 23.68
C GLY A 53 0.43 4.35 24.11
N GLU A 54 1.16 5.18 23.36
CA GLU A 54 1.23 6.64 23.55
C GLU A 54 -0.14 7.29 23.38
N ALA A 55 -0.85 7.01 22.28
CA ALA A 55 -2.18 7.53 22.03
C ALA A 55 -3.18 7.17 23.15
N ILE A 56 -3.15 5.92 23.64
CA ILE A 56 -3.97 5.48 24.77
C ILE A 56 -3.60 6.22 26.05
N ALA A 57 -2.30 6.42 26.32
CA ALA A 57 -1.84 7.15 27.49
C ALA A 57 -2.30 8.61 27.46
N GLU A 58 -2.19 9.27 26.32
CA GLU A 58 -2.65 10.65 26.10
C GLU A 58 -4.15 10.80 26.28
N TYR A 59 -4.94 9.88 25.73
CA TYR A 59 -6.39 9.83 25.94
C TYR A 59 -6.75 9.76 27.43
N ARG A 60 -6.09 8.86 28.17
CA ARG A 60 -6.33 8.67 29.61
C ARG A 60 -6.04 9.90 30.46
N VAL A 61 -5.13 10.76 30.02
CA VAL A 61 -4.79 12.01 30.72
C VAL A 61 -5.49 13.23 30.12
N GLY A 62 -6.48 13.04 29.25
CA GLY A 62 -7.28 14.12 28.67
C GLY A 62 -6.53 15.01 27.68
N LYS A 63 -5.47 14.50 27.05
CA LYS A 63 -4.68 15.24 26.03
C LYS A 63 -5.21 15.10 24.61
N THR A 64 -6.28 14.34 24.41
CA THR A 64 -6.92 14.12 23.11
C THR A 64 -8.17 14.97 22.97
N GLN A 65 -8.54 15.30 21.73
CA GLN A 65 -9.81 15.95 21.40
C GLN A 65 -10.61 15.08 20.43
N GLU A 66 -11.93 15.31 20.38
CA GLU A 66 -12.78 14.68 19.38
C GLU A 66 -12.42 15.20 17.98
N LEU A 67 -12.41 14.30 17.00
CA LEU A 67 -12.14 14.63 15.61
C LEU A 67 -13.43 15.15 14.98
N ASP A 68 -13.41 16.38 14.46
CA ASP A 68 -14.48 16.93 13.62
C ASP A 68 -14.09 16.80 12.13
N PRO A 69 -14.68 15.84 11.38
CA PRO A 69 -14.32 15.59 9.99
C PRO A 69 -14.58 16.75 9.03
N GLU A 70 -15.49 17.67 9.38
CA GLU A 70 -15.83 18.83 8.54
C GLU A 70 -14.79 19.96 8.65
N THR A 71 -13.81 19.81 9.54
CA THR A 71 -12.74 20.79 9.80
C THR A 71 -11.33 20.28 9.47
N LEU A 72 -11.23 19.10 8.86
CA LEU A 72 -9.98 18.48 8.42
C LEU A 72 -9.37 19.16 7.18
#